data_AF-A0A668ULA8-F1
#
_entry.id   AF-A0A668ULA8-F1
#
_cell.length_a   1.000
_cell.length_b   1.000
_cell.length_c   1.000
_cell.angle_alpha   90.00
_cell.angle_beta   90.00
_cell.angle_gamma   90.00
#
_symmetry.space_group_name_H-M   'P 1'
#
loop_
_entity.id
_entity.type
_entity.pdbx_description
1 polymer ?
#
loop_
_entity_poly.entity_id
_entity_poly.type
_entity_poly.pdbx_seq_one_letter_code
_entity_poly.pdbx_strand_id
1 'polypeptide(L)'
;MVALPLRRPSERSGEDVDIILTRLREVKAFQRFPPPLLLQICACAFYECLEKGITLFRQGDIGTSWYAVLSGSLDVKVSETANHQDAVTICTLGIGTAFGESILDNTPRHATIVSRETSELLRIEQREFKTLWEKYRQSLAALLAPPYGAMESGSNNDRLTDKDNMNSDSANKAHNKIPSEKLQRAGKVLRNAILSRAPHMIRDRKYHLKTYRQCCVGTELVDWLVLQSACVLTRSHAVGMWQALLEEGVLNHVDQELGFYDKYLFYRFLDDEEEDTPLPSEEEKRESEEELPETILFLAQIGPDALLRMILRKSPGQRTGDDLEIIYDELLHIKALAHLSNTVKRELASVVIFESHAKAGTVLFNQGEEGTSWYIILKGSVNVVIYGKVLYRQIRCVRIDHTCTEMQR
;
A
#
# COMPACT_ATOMS: atom_id res chain seq x y z
N MET A 1 -24.29 2.93 9.00
CA MET A 1 -23.55 1.64 9.02
C MET A 1 -24.57 0.54 9.22
N VAL A 2 -24.57 -0.49 8.37
CA VAL A 2 -25.32 -1.73 8.67
C VAL A 2 -24.41 -2.55 9.56
N ALA A 3 -24.82 -2.82 10.80
CA ALA A 3 -24.10 -3.73 11.68
C ALA A 3 -23.99 -5.09 10.99
N LEU A 4 -22.80 -5.72 11.04
CA LEU A 4 -22.67 -7.12 10.63
C LEU A 4 -23.70 -7.94 11.41
N PRO A 5 -24.39 -8.92 10.78
CA PRO A 5 -25.45 -9.65 11.44
C PRO A 5 -24.91 -10.33 12.70
N LEU A 6 -25.31 -9.80 13.86
CA LEU A 6 -24.90 -10.24 15.20
C LEU A 6 -25.36 -11.68 15.54
N ARG A 7 -26.01 -12.35 14.59
CA ARG A 7 -26.38 -13.76 14.63
C ARG A 7 -25.15 -14.62 14.77
N ARG A 8 -25.29 -15.65 15.61
CA ARG A 8 -24.25 -16.67 15.79
C ARG A 8 -24.02 -17.40 14.46
N PRO A 9 -22.81 -17.92 14.20
CA PRO A 9 -22.52 -18.79 13.06
C PRO A 9 -23.61 -19.83 12.74
N SER A 10 -24.19 -20.45 13.76
CA SER A 10 -25.25 -21.47 13.66
C SER A 10 -26.63 -20.96 13.23
N GLU A 11 -26.83 -19.64 13.18
CA GLU A 11 -28.14 -18.99 12.98
C GLU A 11 -28.19 -18.14 11.70
N ARG A 12 -27.15 -18.19 10.86
CA ARG A 12 -27.04 -17.35 9.65
C ARG A 12 -27.79 -17.93 8.47
N SER A 13 -28.52 -17.06 7.76
CA SER A 13 -29.04 -17.33 6.42
C SER A 13 -27.94 -17.17 5.35
N GLY A 14 -28.24 -17.54 4.10
CA GLY A 14 -27.36 -17.22 2.97
C GLY A 14 -27.16 -15.70 2.78
N GLU A 15 -28.22 -14.92 2.99
CA GLU A 15 -28.18 -13.45 2.92
C GLU A 15 -27.26 -12.85 4.00
N ASP A 16 -27.29 -13.39 5.23
CA ASP A 16 -26.36 -12.97 6.30
C ASP A 16 -24.90 -13.21 5.86
N VAL A 17 -24.62 -14.35 5.21
CA VAL A 17 -23.29 -14.70 4.69
C VAL A 17 -22.86 -13.76 3.56
N ASP A 18 -23.74 -13.42 2.63
CA ASP A 18 -23.43 -12.53 1.51
C ASP A 18 -23.14 -11.08 1.96
N ILE A 19 -23.83 -10.59 3.00
CA ILE A 19 -23.56 -9.29 3.63
C ILE A 19 -22.16 -9.29 4.28
N ILE A 20 -21.82 -10.35 5.03
CA ILE A 20 -20.48 -10.49 5.64
C ILE A 20 -19.42 -10.59 4.55
N LEU A 21 -19.63 -11.40 3.51
CA LEU A 21 -18.71 -11.58 2.39
C LEU A 21 -18.41 -10.26 1.66
N THR A 22 -19.45 -9.44 1.45
CA THR A 22 -19.31 -8.11 0.85
C THR A 22 -18.40 -7.22 1.71
N ARG A 23 -18.58 -7.21 3.03
CA ARG A 23 -17.71 -6.46 3.96
C ARG A 23 -16.29 -6.99 4.03
N LEU A 24 -16.08 -8.31 4.03
CA LEU A 24 -14.73 -8.87 4.02
C LEU A 24 -13.98 -8.50 2.73
N ARG A 25 -14.66 -8.42 1.58
CA ARG A 25 -14.06 -7.98 0.30
C ARG A 25 -13.62 -6.51 0.28
N GLU A 26 -14.16 -5.63 1.14
CA GLU A 26 -13.67 -4.25 1.27
C GLU A 26 -12.26 -4.20 1.91
N VAL A 27 -11.89 -5.24 2.66
CA VAL A 27 -10.63 -5.31 3.41
C VAL A 27 -9.53 -5.96 2.56
N LYS A 28 -8.48 -5.20 2.22
CA LYS A 28 -7.39 -5.60 1.30
C LYS A 28 -6.74 -6.96 1.61
N ALA A 29 -6.65 -7.37 2.89
CA ALA A 29 -6.09 -8.66 3.27
C ALA A 29 -6.93 -9.86 2.78
N PHE A 30 -8.26 -9.71 2.74
CA PHE A 30 -9.19 -10.77 2.36
C PHE A 30 -9.44 -10.83 0.84
N GLN A 31 -9.17 -9.74 0.09
CA GLN A 31 -9.33 -9.70 -1.37
C GLN A 31 -8.53 -10.77 -2.13
N ARG A 32 -7.45 -11.28 -1.54
CA ARG A 32 -6.58 -12.32 -2.14
C ARG A 32 -7.04 -13.75 -1.86
N PHE A 33 -8.08 -13.95 -1.06
CA PHE A 33 -8.51 -15.29 -0.66
C PHE A 33 -9.46 -15.91 -1.68
N PRO A 34 -9.31 -17.22 -1.99
CA PRO A 34 -10.27 -17.93 -2.83
C PRO A 34 -11.70 -17.79 -2.29
N PRO A 35 -12.73 -17.63 -3.15
CA PRO A 35 -14.12 -17.52 -2.70
C PRO A 35 -14.57 -18.63 -1.72
N PRO A 36 -14.17 -19.91 -1.87
CA PRO A 36 -14.49 -20.96 -0.89
C PRO A 36 -13.92 -20.73 0.51
N LEU A 37 -12.72 -20.12 0.62
CA LEU A 37 -12.12 -19.76 1.92
C LEU A 37 -12.90 -18.62 2.57
N LEU A 38 -13.23 -17.57 1.81
CA LEU A 38 -14.03 -16.45 2.32
C LEU A 38 -15.42 -16.89 2.79
N LEU A 39 -16.10 -17.76 2.06
CA LEU A 39 -17.39 -18.32 2.47
C LEU A 39 -17.29 -19.13 3.77
N GLN A 40 -16.25 -19.95 3.94
CA GLN A 40 -16.06 -20.69 5.20
C GLN A 40 -15.70 -19.75 6.37
N ILE A 41 -14.94 -18.67 6.14
CA ILE A 41 -14.73 -17.60 7.13
C ILE A 41 -16.07 -16.95 7.51
N CYS A 42 -16.90 -16.54 6.53
CA CYS A 42 -18.22 -15.96 6.78
C CYS A 42 -19.17 -16.91 7.55
N ALA A 43 -19.03 -18.22 7.33
CA ALA A 43 -19.84 -19.23 8.01
C ALA A 43 -19.44 -19.43 9.48
N CYS A 44 -18.16 -19.30 9.86
CA CYS A 44 -17.67 -19.61 11.21
C CYS A 44 -17.28 -18.39 12.08
N ALA A 45 -17.05 -17.22 11.48
CA ALA A 45 -16.53 -16.07 12.21
C ALA A 45 -17.58 -15.36 13.08
N PHE A 46 -17.15 -14.87 14.23
CA PHE A 46 -17.90 -13.97 15.11
C PHE A 46 -17.52 -12.52 14.84
N TYR A 47 -18.40 -11.60 15.25
CA TYR A 47 -18.13 -10.17 15.27
C TYR A 47 -17.91 -9.73 16.73
N GLU A 48 -16.80 -9.06 17.00
CA GLU A 48 -16.55 -8.40 18.29
C GLU A 48 -16.44 -6.88 18.06
N CYS A 49 -17.10 -6.09 18.90
CA CYS A 49 -16.95 -4.65 18.97
C CYS A 49 -16.33 -4.30 20.32
N LEU A 50 -15.19 -3.61 20.28
CA LEU A 50 -14.43 -3.22 21.47
C LEU A 50 -14.48 -1.69 21.60
N GLU A 51 -14.90 -1.20 22.77
CA GLU A 51 -14.71 0.21 23.13
C GLU A 51 -13.21 0.54 23.31
N LYS A 52 -12.87 1.82 23.38
CA LYS A 52 -11.49 2.28 23.60
C LYS A 52 -10.95 1.81 24.96
N GLY A 53 -9.73 1.29 24.99
CA GLY A 53 -9.00 0.89 26.20
C GLY A 53 -9.26 -0.55 26.68
N ILE A 54 -10.09 -1.31 25.97
CA ILE A 54 -10.38 -2.72 26.28
C ILE A 54 -9.17 -3.58 25.94
N THR A 55 -8.70 -4.37 26.92
CA THR A 55 -7.66 -5.38 26.71
C THR A 55 -8.29 -6.66 26.18
N LEU A 56 -7.95 -7.06 24.94
CA LEU A 56 -8.50 -8.24 24.29
C LEU A 56 -7.86 -9.55 24.81
N PHE A 57 -6.55 -9.53 25.04
CA PHE A 57 -5.80 -10.57 25.77
C PHE A 57 -4.46 -10.00 26.24
N ARG A 58 -3.84 -10.64 27.23
CA ARG A 58 -2.52 -10.28 27.78
C ARG A 58 -1.41 -11.18 27.25
N GLN A 59 -0.19 -10.65 27.29
CA GLN A 59 1.02 -11.44 27.10
C GLN A 59 1.10 -12.57 28.14
N GLY A 60 1.36 -13.79 27.70
CA GLY A 60 1.40 -15.00 28.53
C GLY A 60 0.09 -15.80 28.55
N ASP A 61 -1.05 -15.22 28.16
CA ASP A 61 -2.33 -15.93 28.11
C ASP A 61 -2.29 -17.05 27.04
N ILE A 62 -3.05 -18.13 27.26
CA ILE A 62 -3.34 -19.11 26.19
C ILE A 62 -4.46 -18.55 25.31
N GLY A 63 -4.16 -18.36 24.03
CA GLY A 63 -5.12 -17.83 23.06
C GLY A 63 -6.19 -18.85 22.65
N THR A 64 -7.44 -18.38 22.51
CA THR A 64 -8.59 -19.21 22.08
C THR A 64 -9.11 -18.86 20.69
N SER A 65 -8.67 -17.74 20.09
CA SER A 65 -9.20 -17.23 18.83
C SER A 65 -8.17 -16.44 18.01
N TRP A 66 -8.38 -16.39 16.70
CA TRP A 66 -7.68 -15.54 15.74
C TRP A 66 -8.59 -14.38 15.36
N TYR A 67 -8.00 -13.25 14.97
CA TYR A 67 -8.70 -11.99 14.77
C TYR A 67 -8.25 -11.28 13.49
N ALA A 68 -9.14 -10.48 12.91
CA ALA A 68 -8.78 -9.49 11.89
C ALA A 68 -9.51 -8.16 12.14
N VAL A 69 -8.80 -7.05 11.95
CA VAL A 69 -9.35 -5.70 12.17
C VAL A 69 -10.21 -5.28 10.98
N LEU A 70 -11.50 -5.05 11.21
CA LEU A 70 -12.45 -4.54 10.23
C LEU A 70 -12.57 -3.01 10.30
N SER A 71 -12.56 -2.46 11.52
CA SER A 71 -12.58 -1.02 11.80
C SER A 71 -11.78 -0.70 13.07
N GLY A 72 -11.35 0.56 13.22
CA GLY A 72 -10.55 1.05 14.35
C GLY A 72 -9.08 0.61 14.33
N SER A 73 -8.46 0.62 15.51
CA SER A 73 -7.04 0.31 15.71
C SER A 73 -6.73 -0.18 17.14
N LEU A 74 -5.68 -1.00 17.27
CA LEU A 74 -5.28 -1.65 18.51
C LEU A 74 -3.77 -1.57 18.74
N ASP A 75 -3.35 -1.27 19.96
CA ASP A 75 -1.93 -1.23 20.35
C ASP A 75 -1.42 -2.61 20.76
N VAL A 76 -0.22 -2.95 20.28
CA VAL A 76 0.55 -4.14 20.66
C VAL A 76 1.53 -3.77 21.75
N LYS A 77 1.33 -4.30 22.96
CA LYS A 77 2.18 -4.01 24.12
C LYS A 77 2.99 -5.24 24.55
N VAL A 78 4.27 -5.05 24.80
CA VAL A 78 5.19 -6.12 25.23
C VAL A 78 5.90 -5.69 26.49
N SER A 79 5.94 -6.57 27.50
CA SER A 79 6.87 -6.46 28.63
C SER A 79 8.03 -7.44 28.46
N GLU A 80 9.23 -6.94 28.75
CA GLU A 80 10.43 -7.76 28.92
C GLU A 80 10.48 -8.36 30.35
N THR A 81 9.80 -7.74 31.32
CA THR A 81 9.69 -8.23 32.69
C THR A 81 8.49 -9.17 32.86
N ALA A 82 8.33 -9.74 34.07
CA ALA A 82 7.10 -10.45 34.45
C ALA A 82 5.93 -9.51 34.81
N ASN A 83 6.17 -8.19 34.88
CA ASN A 83 5.17 -7.19 35.24
C ASN A 83 4.51 -6.59 33.99
N HIS A 84 3.18 -6.64 33.94
CA HIS A 84 2.41 -6.06 32.83
C HIS A 84 2.37 -4.52 32.84
N GLN A 85 2.73 -3.86 33.94
CA GLN A 85 2.79 -2.39 34.01
C GLN A 85 3.97 -1.82 33.21
N ASP A 86 5.04 -2.61 33.05
CA ASP A 86 6.24 -2.24 32.29
C ASP A 86 6.05 -2.44 30.76
N ALA A 87 4.83 -2.79 30.32
CA ALA A 87 4.56 -3.15 28.93
C ALA A 87 4.50 -1.91 28.01
N VAL A 88 5.48 -1.79 27.13
CA VAL A 88 5.62 -0.71 26.15
C VAL A 88 4.88 -1.03 24.85
N THR A 89 4.27 -0.02 24.22
CA THR A 89 3.63 -0.17 22.89
C THR A 89 4.71 -0.27 21.81
N ILE A 90 4.76 -1.39 21.09
CA ILE A 90 5.73 -1.66 20.02
C ILE A 90 5.19 -1.22 18.65
N CYS A 91 3.90 -1.44 18.38
CA CYS A 91 3.23 -1.01 17.15
C CYS A 91 1.71 -0.93 17.33
N THR A 92 1.02 -0.32 16.37
CA THR A 92 -0.45 -0.24 16.32
C THR A 92 -0.95 -1.02 15.10
N LEU A 93 -1.91 -1.93 15.31
CA LEU A 93 -2.60 -2.70 14.28
C LEU A 93 -3.79 -1.89 13.75
N GLY A 94 -3.90 -1.75 12.43
CA GLY A 94 -5.01 -1.06 11.76
C GLY A 94 -5.86 -1.99 10.91
N ILE A 95 -6.89 -1.43 10.25
CA ILE A 95 -7.82 -2.15 9.36
C ILE A 95 -7.07 -3.03 8.35
N GLY A 96 -7.52 -4.28 8.22
CA GLY A 96 -6.91 -5.31 7.38
C GLY A 96 -5.71 -6.02 7.99
N THR A 97 -5.29 -5.65 9.20
CA THR A 97 -4.29 -6.45 9.93
C THR A 97 -4.97 -7.66 10.56
N ALA A 98 -4.36 -8.84 10.40
CA ALA A 98 -4.76 -10.08 11.06
C ALA A 98 -3.80 -10.44 12.21
N PHE A 99 -4.30 -11.12 13.24
CA PHE A 99 -3.52 -11.47 14.43
C PHE A 99 -4.08 -12.63 15.26
N GLY A 100 -3.20 -13.26 16.06
CA GLY A 100 -3.59 -14.29 17.03
C GLY A 100 -3.37 -15.72 16.54
N GLU A 101 -2.58 -15.91 15.49
CA GLU A 101 -2.20 -17.18 14.86
C GLU A 101 -1.48 -18.17 15.79
N SER A 102 -0.93 -17.71 16.93
CA SER A 102 -0.29 -18.55 17.97
C SER A 102 -1.20 -19.64 18.56
N ILE A 103 -2.51 -19.60 18.28
CA ILE A 103 -3.45 -20.67 18.66
C ILE A 103 -3.26 -21.95 17.84
N LEU A 104 -2.55 -21.93 16.71
CA LEU A 104 -2.40 -23.11 15.85
C LEU A 104 -1.57 -24.24 16.51
N ASP A 105 -0.64 -23.87 17.39
CA ASP A 105 0.20 -24.79 18.19
C ASP A 105 0.05 -24.62 19.71
N ASN A 106 -0.89 -23.76 20.16
CA ASN A 106 -1.11 -23.35 21.56
C ASN A 106 0.03 -22.52 22.18
N THR A 107 0.85 -21.84 21.38
CA THR A 107 1.86 -20.93 21.89
C THR A 107 1.21 -19.75 22.66
N PRO A 108 1.64 -19.48 23.92
CA PRO A 108 1.16 -18.35 24.70
C PRO A 108 1.29 -17.01 23.96
N ARG A 109 0.37 -16.09 24.22
CA ARG A 109 0.36 -14.77 23.60
C ARG A 109 1.67 -14.04 23.86
N HIS A 110 2.37 -13.67 22.79
CA HIS A 110 3.65 -12.97 22.90
C HIS A 110 3.53 -11.49 23.32
N ALA A 111 2.34 -10.89 23.17
CA ALA A 111 2.03 -9.50 23.48
C ALA A 111 0.62 -9.34 24.06
N THR A 112 0.40 -8.27 24.81
CA THR A 112 -0.91 -7.77 25.22
C THR A 112 -1.50 -6.91 24.10
N ILE A 113 -2.79 -7.10 23.77
CA ILE A 113 -3.49 -6.31 22.74
C ILE A 113 -4.57 -5.46 23.41
N VAL A 114 -4.55 -4.14 23.15
CA VAL A 114 -5.49 -3.17 23.73
C VAL A 114 -6.10 -2.31 22.62
N SER A 115 -7.41 -2.12 22.60
CA SER A 115 -8.06 -1.21 21.64
C SER A 115 -7.65 0.25 21.89
N ARG A 116 -7.17 0.93 20.84
CA ARG A 116 -6.73 2.33 20.88
C ARG A 116 -7.91 3.30 20.70
N GLU A 117 -8.93 2.83 19.99
CA GLU A 117 -10.20 3.49 19.70
C GLU A 117 -11.32 2.43 19.58
N THR A 118 -12.57 2.84 19.38
CA THR A 118 -13.67 1.90 19.11
C THR A 118 -13.35 1.07 17.87
N SER A 119 -13.23 -0.25 18.05
CA SER A 119 -12.66 -1.15 17.06
C SER A 119 -13.60 -2.33 16.78
N GLU A 120 -13.71 -2.70 15.52
CA GLU A 120 -14.56 -3.79 15.05
C GLU A 120 -13.67 -4.92 14.55
N LEU A 121 -13.87 -6.12 15.08
CA LEU A 121 -13.05 -7.29 14.81
C LEU A 121 -13.88 -8.43 14.25
N LEU A 122 -13.30 -9.11 13.25
CA LEU A 122 -13.67 -10.46 12.90
C LEU A 122 -12.92 -11.42 13.82
N ARG A 123 -13.61 -12.35 14.48
CA ARG A 123 -13.02 -13.37 15.36
C ARG A 123 -13.29 -14.77 14.80
N ILE A 124 -12.29 -15.65 14.75
CA ILE A 124 -12.45 -17.07 14.41
C ILE A 124 -11.90 -17.91 15.57
N GLU A 125 -12.68 -18.85 16.07
CA GLU A 125 -12.27 -19.71 17.18
C GLU A 125 -11.23 -20.76 16.75
N GLN A 126 -10.36 -21.17 17.67
CA GLN A 126 -9.20 -22.03 17.40
C GLN A 126 -9.51 -23.28 16.56
N ARG A 127 -10.61 -24.00 16.86
CA ARG A 127 -11.01 -25.22 16.15
C ARG A 127 -11.29 -24.95 14.67
N GLU A 128 -12.06 -23.91 14.39
CA GLU A 128 -12.44 -23.52 13.03
C GLU A 128 -11.23 -22.95 12.30
N PHE A 129 -10.43 -22.10 12.96
CA PHE A 129 -9.24 -21.51 12.37
C PHE A 129 -8.18 -22.56 11.99
N LYS A 130 -7.98 -23.59 12.84
CA LYS A 130 -7.09 -24.71 12.54
C LYS A 130 -7.57 -25.50 11.32
N THR A 131 -8.88 -25.78 11.25
CA THR A 131 -9.50 -26.46 10.09
C THR A 131 -9.33 -25.67 8.80
N LEU A 132 -9.51 -24.34 8.85
CA LEU A 132 -9.27 -23.44 7.72
C LEU A 132 -7.78 -23.43 7.29
N TRP A 133 -6.85 -23.44 8.25
CA TRP A 133 -5.42 -23.41 7.98
C TRP A 133 -4.87 -24.73 7.42
N GLU A 134 -5.38 -25.87 7.88
CA GLU A 134 -5.04 -27.17 7.30
C GLU A 134 -5.53 -27.28 5.85
N LYS A 135 -6.75 -26.78 5.56
CA LYS A 135 -7.37 -26.84 4.24
C LYS A 135 -6.85 -25.81 3.22
N TYR A 136 -6.54 -24.58 3.65
CA TYR A 136 -6.15 -23.46 2.78
C TYR A 136 -4.77 -22.89 3.10
N ARG A 137 -3.85 -23.73 3.60
CA ARG A 137 -2.50 -23.35 4.03
C ARG A 137 -1.79 -22.39 3.07
N GLN A 138 -1.80 -22.72 1.77
CA GLN A 138 -1.15 -21.92 0.72
C GLN A 138 -1.73 -20.51 0.60
N SER A 139 -3.06 -20.36 0.68
CA SER A 139 -3.73 -19.06 0.60
C SER A 139 -3.52 -18.21 1.86
N LEU A 140 -3.44 -18.84 3.04
CA LEU A 140 -3.18 -18.14 4.31
C LEU A 140 -1.69 -17.82 4.52
N ALA A 141 -0.76 -18.52 3.86
CA ALA A 141 0.68 -18.37 4.10
C ALA A 141 1.23 -16.96 3.88
N ALA A 142 0.56 -16.13 3.06
CA ALA A 142 0.95 -14.73 2.83
C ALA A 142 0.37 -13.73 3.85
N LEU A 143 -0.54 -14.17 4.73
CA LEU A 143 -1.15 -13.35 5.80
C LEU A 143 -0.64 -13.73 7.20
N LEU A 144 -0.25 -14.99 7.40
CA LEU A 144 0.20 -15.49 8.70
C LEU A 144 1.71 -15.34 8.89
N ALA A 145 2.11 -15.04 10.12
CA ALA A 145 3.49 -15.11 10.55
C ALA A 145 4.12 -16.51 10.40
N PRO A 146 5.45 -16.62 10.20
CA PRO A 146 6.21 -17.83 10.51
C PRO A 146 5.97 -18.29 11.97
N PRO A 147 5.99 -19.60 12.27
CA PRO A 147 6.16 -20.73 11.35
C PRO A 147 4.87 -21.12 10.58
N TYR A 148 3.76 -20.39 10.78
CA TYR A 148 2.45 -20.74 10.22
C TYR A 148 2.24 -20.31 8.76
N GLY A 149 2.99 -19.29 8.32
CA GLY A 149 3.06 -18.79 6.95
C GLY A 149 4.50 -18.62 6.45
N ALA A 150 4.67 -17.89 5.34
CA ALA A 150 5.95 -17.72 4.68
C ALA A 150 6.80 -16.61 5.35
N MET A 151 8.10 -16.84 5.50
CA MET A 151 9.04 -15.85 6.05
C MET A 151 9.28 -14.67 5.11
N GLU A 152 9.14 -14.91 3.80
CA GLU A 152 9.29 -13.92 2.74
C GLU A 152 8.21 -14.15 1.68
N SER A 153 7.57 -13.08 1.20
CA SER A 153 6.57 -13.13 0.11
C SER A 153 7.11 -12.55 -1.20
N GLY A 154 8.44 -12.61 -1.40
CA GLY A 154 9.13 -12.11 -2.59
C GLY A 154 9.86 -13.22 -3.33
N SER A 155 10.06 -13.06 -4.64
CA SER A 155 10.71 -14.05 -5.49
C SER A 155 12.15 -14.35 -5.05
N ASN A 156 12.33 -15.50 -4.38
CA ASN A 156 13.63 -16.05 -4.00
C ASN A 156 13.88 -17.44 -4.62
N ASN A 157 13.13 -17.79 -5.68
CA ASN A 157 13.15 -19.13 -6.28
C ASN A 157 14.24 -19.35 -7.35
N ASP A 158 14.96 -18.29 -7.74
CA ASP A 158 16.13 -18.39 -8.62
C ASP A 158 17.41 -18.55 -7.79
N ARG A 159 17.61 -19.77 -7.26
CA ARG A 159 18.90 -20.23 -6.76
C ARG A 159 19.40 -21.40 -7.59
N LEU A 160 19.96 -21.08 -8.74
CA LEU A 160 20.94 -21.92 -9.42
C LEU A 160 22.29 -21.20 -9.43
N THR A 161 23.32 -22.00 -9.29
CA THR A 161 24.73 -21.64 -9.06
C THR A 161 25.27 -20.61 -10.05
N ASP A 162 25.96 -19.59 -9.54
CA ASP A 162 27.40 -19.51 -9.72
C ASP A 162 28.07 -18.61 -8.65
N LYS A 163 29.27 -19.03 -8.23
CA LYS A 163 30.23 -18.18 -7.51
C LYS A 163 31.20 -17.64 -8.56
N ASP A 164 31.37 -16.32 -8.62
CA ASP A 164 32.66 -15.69 -8.29
C ASP A 164 32.65 -14.17 -8.49
N ASN A 165 33.69 -13.54 -7.93
CA ASN A 165 34.11 -12.14 -8.01
C ASN A 165 33.32 -11.06 -7.24
N MET A 166 34.02 -10.51 -6.24
CA MET A 166 33.77 -9.21 -5.64
C MET A 166 34.08 -8.07 -6.63
N ASN A 167 33.19 -7.09 -6.73
CA ASN A 167 33.59 -5.68 -6.73
C ASN A 167 32.43 -4.77 -6.34
N SER A 168 32.77 -3.53 -5.95
CA SER A 168 31.84 -2.51 -5.46
C SER A 168 30.91 -1.92 -6.55
N ASP A 169 29.98 -1.07 -6.09
CA ASP A 169 29.00 -0.28 -6.86
C ASP A 169 27.81 -1.07 -7.45
N SER A 170 26.69 -1.04 -6.72
CA SER A 170 25.37 -1.50 -7.19
C SER A 170 24.20 -0.85 -6.43
N ALA A 171 24.18 0.48 -6.39
CA ALA A 171 22.92 1.21 -6.48
C ALA A 171 22.59 1.39 -7.99
N ASN A 172 21.31 1.60 -8.33
CA ASN A 172 20.82 1.85 -9.70
C ASN A 172 20.73 0.64 -10.66
N LYS A 173 20.08 -0.45 -10.23
CA LYS A 173 19.25 -1.27 -11.14
C LYS A 173 17.81 -1.30 -10.65
N ALA A 174 16.96 -0.51 -11.30
CA ALA A 174 15.52 -0.45 -11.07
C ALA A 174 14.77 -0.59 -12.40
N HIS A 175 13.50 -1.02 -12.34
CA HIS A 175 12.57 -1.21 -13.46
C HIS A 175 12.81 -2.43 -14.36
N ASN A 176 12.61 -3.62 -13.77
CA ASN A 176 11.91 -4.72 -14.44
C ASN A 176 10.74 -5.14 -13.53
N LYS A 177 9.67 -4.35 -13.56
CA LYS A 177 8.37 -4.72 -12.99
C LYS A 177 7.37 -4.82 -14.13
N ILE A 178 6.61 -5.90 -14.17
CA ILE A 178 5.45 -6.00 -15.05
C ILE A 178 4.44 -4.96 -14.55
N PRO A 179 4.02 -3.98 -15.37
CA PRO A 179 3.05 -2.97 -14.95
C PRO A 179 1.71 -3.63 -14.57
N SER A 180 0.95 -3.05 -13.63
CA SER A 180 -0.39 -3.57 -13.32
C SER A 180 -1.30 -3.54 -14.56
N GLU A 181 -2.00 -4.65 -14.86
CA GLU A 181 -2.95 -4.76 -15.99
C GLU A 181 -3.93 -3.58 -16.09
N LYS A 182 -4.42 -3.08 -14.94
CA LYS A 182 -5.30 -1.90 -14.88
C LYS A 182 -4.63 -0.62 -15.35
N LEU A 183 -3.36 -0.43 -14.99
CA LEU A 183 -2.56 0.72 -15.42
C LEU A 183 -2.15 0.59 -16.89
N GLN A 184 -1.89 -0.62 -17.38
CA GLN A 184 -1.68 -0.87 -18.81
C GLN A 184 -2.93 -0.51 -19.63
N ARG A 185 -4.12 -0.98 -19.24
CA ARG A 185 -5.38 -0.61 -19.91
C ARG A 185 -5.61 0.90 -19.84
N ALA A 186 -5.39 1.53 -18.68
CA ALA A 186 -5.49 2.99 -18.54
C ALA A 186 -4.54 3.74 -19.50
N GLY A 187 -3.30 3.29 -19.65
CA GLY A 187 -2.34 3.83 -20.62
C GLY A 187 -2.81 3.69 -22.06
N LYS A 188 -3.26 2.50 -22.46
CA LYS A 188 -3.81 2.25 -23.81
C LYS A 188 -5.04 3.11 -24.10
N VAL A 189 -5.97 3.22 -23.15
CA VAL A 189 -7.18 4.05 -23.26
C VAL A 189 -6.80 5.53 -23.47
N LEU A 190 -5.89 6.07 -22.66
CA LEU A 190 -5.42 7.45 -22.80
C LEU A 190 -4.67 7.69 -24.12
N ARG A 191 -3.76 6.79 -24.50
CA ARG A 191 -3.02 6.87 -25.78
C ARG A 191 -3.99 6.90 -26.96
N ASN A 192 -4.96 5.98 -26.99
CA ASN A 192 -5.96 5.91 -28.05
C ASN A 192 -6.86 7.17 -28.09
N ALA A 193 -7.27 7.68 -26.93
CA ALA A 193 -8.04 8.93 -26.85
C ALA A 193 -7.23 10.16 -27.33
N ILE A 194 -5.92 10.22 -27.05
CA ILE A 194 -5.02 11.24 -27.60
C ILE A 194 -4.89 11.09 -29.12
N LEU A 195 -4.66 9.87 -29.63
CA LEU A 195 -4.59 9.60 -31.07
C LEU A 195 -5.90 9.87 -31.82
N SER A 196 -7.06 9.81 -31.15
CA SER A 196 -8.36 10.20 -31.70
C SER A 196 -8.55 11.73 -31.69
N ARG A 197 -8.40 12.36 -30.52
CA ARG A 197 -8.82 13.75 -30.27
C ARG A 197 -7.74 14.80 -30.52
N ALA A 198 -6.47 14.44 -30.35
CA ALA A 198 -5.32 15.32 -30.49
C ALA A 198 -4.09 14.61 -31.11
N PRO A 199 -4.18 14.11 -32.37
CA PRO A 199 -3.13 13.27 -32.98
C PRO A 199 -1.74 13.94 -33.03
N HIS A 200 -1.69 15.27 -33.02
CA HIS A 200 -0.47 16.07 -33.08
C HIS A 200 0.40 16.02 -31.80
N MET A 201 -0.12 15.47 -30.70
CA MET A 201 0.61 15.34 -29.43
C MET A 201 1.64 14.21 -29.46
N ILE A 202 1.28 13.04 -30.01
CA ILE A 202 2.19 11.89 -30.18
C ILE A 202 2.85 12.01 -31.55
N ARG A 203 4.14 12.34 -31.59
CA ARG A 203 4.90 12.51 -32.84
C ARG A 203 6.40 12.52 -32.62
N ASP A 204 7.15 12.44 -33.72
CA ASP A 204 8.60 12.68 -33.70
C ASP A 204 8.92 14.14 -33.36
N ARG A 205 9.89 14.33 -32.44
CA ARG A 205 10.38 15.64 -32.00
C ARG A 205 11.90 15.69 -32.09
N LYS A 206 12.48 16.83 -32.48
CA LYS A 206 13.93 17.02 -32.61
C LYS A 206 14.43 17.99 -31.55
N TYR A 207 15.46 17.59 -30.81
CA TYR A 207 16.07 18.40 -29.76
C TYR A 207 17.57 18.10 -29.68
N HIS A 208 18.42 19.14 -29.65
CA HIS A 208 19.89 19.03 -29.74
C HIS A 208 20.39 17.99 -30.76
N LEU A 209 19.87 18.04 -31.99
CA LEU A 209 20.17 17.13 -33.11
C LEU A 209 19.77 15.65 -32.91
N LYS A 210 19.27 15.24 -31.73
CA LYS A 210 18.67 13.93 -31.48
C LYS A 210 17.18 13.97 -31.89
N THR A 211 16.73 12.92 -32.59
CA THR A 211 15.30 12.70 -32.87
C THR A 211 14.73 11.77 -31.80
N TYR A 212 13.68 12.23 -31.12
CA TYR A 212 12.90 11.47 -30.16
C TYR A 212 11.61 11.03 -30.86
N ARG A 213 11.49 9.74 -31.15
CA ARG A 213 10.35 9.18 -31.90
C ARG A 213 9.10 9.06 -31.04
N GLN A 214 7.94 9.27 -31.65
CA GLN A 214 6.59 9.08 -31.09
C GLN A 214 6.43 9.53 -29.64
N CYS A 215 6.73 10.80 -29.35
CA CYS A 215 6.74 11.32 -27.99
C CYS A 215 5.82 12.53 -27.78
N CYS A 216 5.25 12.58 -26.58
CA CYS A 216 4.45 13.67 -26.03
C CYS A 216 5.32 14.67 -25.29
N VAL A 217 4.78 15.86 -25.00
CA VAL A 217 5.40 16.84 -24.09
C VAL A 217 4.63 16.89 -22.77
N GLY A 218 5.34 17.00 -21.64
CA GLY A 218 4.75 17.07 -20.30
C GLY A 218 3.64 18.12 -20.14
N THR A 219 3.89 19.36 -20.58
CA THR A 219 2.85 20.42 -20.56
C THR A 219 1.64 20.09 -21.43
N GLU A 220 1.85 19.57 -22.65
CA GLU A 220 0.77 19.20 -23.57
C GLU A 220 -0.11 18.07 -22.99
N LEU A 221 0.49 17.11 -22.28
CA LEU A 221 -0.22 16.03 -21.57
C LEU A 221 -1.05 16.55 -20.39
N VAL A 222 -0.52 17.52 -19.63
CA VAL A 222 -1.27 18.17 -18.53
C VAL A 222 -2.44 18.98 -19.09
N ASP A 223 -2.21 19.79 -20.12
CA ASP A 223 -3.24 20.60 -20.78
C ASP A 223 -4.37 19.73 -21.31
N TRP A 224 -4.04 18.64 -22.02
CA TRP A 224 -5.03 17.71 -22.58
C TRP A 224 -5.86 17.04 -21.49
N LEU A 225 -5.23 16.56 -20.41
CA LEU A 225 -5.92 15.81 -19.34
C LEU A 225 -6.87 16.72 -18.54
N VAL A 226 -6.47 17.96 -18.24
CA VAL A 226 -7.33 18.96 -17.59
C VAL A 226 -8.57 19.27 -18.45
N LEU A 227 -8.43 19.25 -19.78
CA LEU A 227 -9.54 19.49 -20.70
C LEU A 227 -10.47 18.27 -20.89
N GLN A 228 -10.08 17.04 -20.49
CA GLN A 228 -10.94 15.86 -20.66
C GLN A 228 -12.04 15.73 -19.61
N SER A 229 -11.85 16.23 -18.38
CA SER A 229 -12.83 16.04 -17.30
C SER A 229 -12.72 17.07 -16.18
N ALA A 230 -13.88 17.52 -15.70
CA ALA A 230 -14.00 18.44 -14.56
C ALA A 230 -13.54 17.84 -13.21
N CYS A 231 -13.26 16.52 -13.12
CA CYS A 231 -12.67 15.94 -11.90
C CYS A 231 -11.14 16.20 -11.80
N VAL A 232 -10.49 16.69 -12.86
CA VAL A 232 -9.07 17.06 -12.85
C VAL A 232 -8.94 18.51 -12.38
N LEU A 233 -9.03 18.69 -11.05
CA LEU A 233 -9.19 20.01 -10.41
C LEU A 233 -8.03 21.00 -10.64
N THR A 234 -6.78 20.52 -10.78
CA THR A 234 -5.58 21.36 -10.90
C THR A 234 -4.53 20.71 -11.82
N ARG A 235 -3.57 21.52 -12.29
CA ARG A 235 -2.38 21.01 -13.03
C ARG A 235 -1.57 20.02 -12.19
N SER A 236 -1.40 20.29 -10.89
CA SER A 236 -0.71 19.40 -9.96
C SER A 236 -1.43 18.06 -9.81
N HIS A 237 -2.76 18.05 -9.81
CA HIS A 237 -3.54 16.80 -9.81
C HIS A 237 -3.30 15.99 -11.09
N ALA A 238 -3.29 16.64 -12.27
CA ALA A 238 -2.93 15.99 -13.53
C ALA A 238 -1.49 15.44 -13.54
N VAL A 239 -0.52 16.18 -12.96
CA VAL A 239 0.86 15.69 -12.76
C VAL A 239 0.89 14.41 -11.93
N GLY A 240 0.09 14.32 -10.85
CA GLY A 240 -0.05 13.09 -10.06
C GLY A 240 -0.63 11.92 -10.84
N MET A 241 -1.65 12.16 -11.66
CA MET A 241 -2.27 11.15 -12.52
C MET A 241 -1.28 10.60 -13.56
N TRP A 242 -0.47 11.47 -14.20
CA TRP A 242 0.59 11.05 -15.12
C TRP A 242 1.76 10.37 -14.40
N GLN A 243 2.13 10.81 -13.19
CA GLN A 243 3.13 10.16 -12.35
C GLN A 243 2.74 8.71 -12.01
N ALA A 244 1.45 8.43 -11.78
CA ALA A 244 0.98 7.07 -11.49
C ALA A 244 1.21 6.09 -12.66
N LEU A 245 1.14 6.57 -13.91
CA LEU A 245 1.49 5.79 -15.10
C LEU A 245 3.01 5.68 -15.29
N LEU A 246 3.76 6.72 -14.89
CA LEU A 246 5.22 6.75 -15.02
C LEU A 246 5.93 5.78 -14.06
N GLU A 247 5.51 5.73 -12.80
CA GLU A 247 6.13 4.84 -11.80
C GLU A 247 5.93 3.34 -12.08
N GLU A 248 4.96 3.01 -12.91
CA GLU A 248 4.65 1.64 -13.31
C GLU A 248 5.11 1.35 -14.75
N GLY A 249 5.80 2.28 -15.42
CA GLY A 249 6.45 2.07 -16.73
C GLY A 249 5.51 2.08 -17.94
N VAL A 250 4.26 2.53 -17.76
CA VAL A 250 3.25 2.63 -18.83
C VAL A 250 3.45 3.90 -19.66
N LEU A 251 3.99 4.94 -19.04
CA LEU A 251 4.50 6.15 -19.67
C LEU A 251 5.96 6.31 -19.22
N ASN A 252 6.91 6.55 -20.12
CA ASN A 252 8.33 6.64 -19.77
C ASN A 252 8.90 8.01 -20.17
N HIS A 253 9.70 8.62 -19.29
CA HIS A 253 10.54 9.76 -19.71
C HIS A 253 11.61 9.26 -20.66
N VAL A 254 11.81 9.95 -21.79
CA VAL A 254 12.72 9.48 -22.87
C VAL A 254 14.19 9.32 -22.45
N ASP A 255 14.61 10.03 -21.40
CA ASP A 255 15.95 9.94 -20.81
C ASP A 255 15.89 9.40 -19.35
N GLN A 256 14.86 8.59 -19.02
CA GLN A 256 14.70 7.79 -17.79
C GLN A 256 14.61 8.56 -16.45
N GLU A 257 14.01 9.75 -16.44
CA GLU A 257 13.68 10.44 -15.18
C GLU A 257 12.54 9.73 -14.44
N LEU A 258 12.64 9.67 -13.10
CA LEU A 258 11.71 8.94 -12.23
C LEU A 258 10.47 9.74 -11.79
N GLY A 259 10.31 10.96 -12.33
CA GLY A 259 9.26 11.90 -11.98
C GLY A 259 8.66 12.53 -13.24
N PHE A 260 7.34 12.67 -13.26
CA PHE A 260 6.62 13.42 -14.28
C PHE A 260 6.58 14.90 -13.89
N TYR A 261 6.91 15.77 -14.84
CA TYR A 261 6.91 17.21 -14.67
C TYR A 261 6.11 17.90 -15.77
N ASP A 262 5.29 18.86 -15.35
CA ASP A 262 4.60 19.87 -16.18
C ASP A 262 5.62 20.86 -16.78
N LYS A 263 6.43 20.36 -17.71
CA LYS A 263 7.55 21.05 -18.35
C LYS A 263 7.68 20.61 -19.82
N TYR A 264 8.54 21.30 -20.56
CA TYR A 264 8.95 20.90 -21.91
C TYR A 264 9.95 19.73 -21.87
N LEU A 265 9.48 18.59 -21.37
CA LEU A 265 10.18 17.30 -21.32
C LEU A 265 9.39 16.28 -22.14
N PHE A 266 10.08 15.28 -22.70
CA PHE A 266 9.44 14.29 -23.58
C PHE A 266 9.13 12.99 -22.86
N TYR A 267 7.93 12.46 -23.12
CA TYR A 267 7.46 11.18 -22.59
C TYR A 267 6.90 10.31 -23.71
N ARG A 268 7.00 9.00 -23.57
CA ARG A 268 6.52 8.01 -24.55
C ARG A 268 5.67 6.95 -23.86
N PHE A 269 4.56 6.55 -24.49
CA PHE A 269 3.76 5.42 -23.97
C PHE A 269 4.46 4.09 -24.24
N LEU A 270 4.24 3.10 -23.40
CA LEU A 270 4.81 1.75 -23.56
C LEU A 270 4.53 1.14 -24.94
N ASP A 271 3.33 1.32 -25.48
CA ASP A 271 2.96 0.89 -26.83
C ASP A 271 3.83 1.53 -27.93
N ASP A 272 4.35 2.75 -27.73
CA ASP A 272 5.11 3.50 -28.74
C ASP A 272 6.64 3.23 -28.68
N GLU A 273 7.12 2.33 -27.81
CA GLU A 273 8.54 1.93 -27.73
C GLU A 273 8.97 1.01 -28.90
N GLU A 274 8.03 0.30 -29.53
CA GLU A 274 8.30 -0.52 -30.73
C GLU A 274 8.16 0.32 -32.01
N GLU A 275 9.04 0.12 -33.01
CA GLU A 275 9.06 0.98 -34.21
C GLU A 275 7.86 0.75 -35.16
N ASP A 276 7.23 -0.43 -35.09
CA ASP A 276 6.15 -0.88 -35.99
C ASP A 276 4.76 -0.91 -35.31
N THR A 277 4.57 -0.17 -34.21
CA THR A 277 3.30 -0.17 -33.46
C THR A 277 2.11 0.25 -34.33
N PRO A 278 1.09 -0.60 -34.51
CA PRO A 278 -0.07 -0.25 -35.31
C PRO A 278 -0.86 0.90 -34.67
N LEU A 279 -1.44 1.76 -35.52
CA LEU A 279 -2.46 2.70 -35.09
C LEU A 279 -3.69 1.91 -34.59
N PRO A 280 -4.35 2.37 -33.51
CA PRO A 280 -5.55 1.69 -33.01
C PRO A 280 -6.64 1.67 -34.07
N SER A 281 -7.33 0.54 -34.19
CA SER A 281 -8.50 0.41 -35.05
C SER A 281 -9.63 1.35 -34.60
N GLU A 282 -10.57 1.68 -35.50
CA GLU A 282 -11.71 2.54 -35.16
C GLU A 282 -12.57 1.94 -34.02
N GLU A 283 -12.62 0.61 -33.90
CA GLU A 283 -13.30 -0.06 -32.79
C GLU A 283 -12.53 0.12 -31.47
N GLU A 284 -11.21 -0.06 -31.46
CA GLU A 284 -10.40 0.20 -30.26
C GLU A 284 -10.43 1.67 -29.83
N LYS A 285 -10.52 2.61 -30.77
CA LYS A 285 -10.75 4.03 -30.45
C LYS A 285 -12.11 4.22 -29.78
N ARG A 286 -13.17 3.62 -30.34
CA ARG A 286 -14.53 3.69 -29.79
C ARG A 286 -14.60 3.11 -28.37
N GLU A 287 -14.07 1.90 -28.15
CA GLU A 287 -13.92 1.32 -26.81
C GLU A 287 -13.18 2.25 -25.84
N SER A 288 -12.06 2.82 -26.30
CA SER A 288 -11.23 3.70 -25.47
C SER A 288 -11.96 5.01 -25.12
N GLU A 289 -12.77 5.55 -26.02
CA GLU A 289 -13.58 6.74 -25.73
C GLU A 289 -14.75 6.46 -24.76
N GLU A 290 -15.32 5.26 -24.80
CA GLU A 290 -16.32 4.79 -23.83
C GLU A 290 -15.70 4.54 -22.44
N GLU A 291 -14.49 3.98 -22.36
CA GLU A 291 -13.75 3.72 -21.11
C GLU A 291 -13.02 4.94 -20.50
N LEU A 292 -12.84 6.02 -21.28
CA LEU A 292 -12.06 7.19 -20.86
C LEU A 292 -12.55 7.84 -19.55
N PRO A 293 -13.85 8.05 -19.29
CA PRO A 293 -14.31 8.70 -18.06
C PRO A 293 -13.99 7.88 -16.80
N GLU A 294 -14.15 6.56 -16.86
CA GLU A 294 -13.82 5.66 -15.75
C GLU A 294 -12.30 5.58 -15.53
N THR A 295 -11.53 5.56 -16.62
CA THR A 295 -10.06 5.59 -16.59
C THR A 295 -9.55 6.86 -15.92
N ILE A 296 -10.09 8.03 -16.27
CA ILE A 296 -9.74 9.31 -15.65
C ILE A 296 -10.12 9.31 -14.16
N LEU A 297 -11.31 8.79 -13.79
CA LEU A 297 -11.72 8.70 -12.39
C LEU A 297 -10.81 7.78 -11.56
N PHE A 298 -10.40 6.64 -12.13
CA PHE A 298 -9.44 5.73 -11.50
C PHE A 298 -8.08 6.40 -11.29
N LEU A 299 -7.55 7.09 -12.30
CA LEU A 299 -6.28 7.81 -12.20
C LEU A 299 -6.35 8.96 -11.18
N ALA A 300 -7.46 9.69 -11.12
CA ALA A 300 -7.68 10.75 -10.13
C ALA A 300 -7.69 10.22 -8.67
N GLN A 301 -8.05 8.96 -8.45
CA GLN A 301 -8.01 8.34 -7.12
C GLN A 301 -6.60 7.90 -6.68
N ILE A 302 -5.71 7.56 -7.62
CA ILE A 302 -4.34 7.09 -7.31
C ILE A 302 -3.26 8.16 -7.51
N GLY A 303 -3.58 9.21 -8.27
CA GLY A 303 -2.68 10.32 -8.58
C GLY A 303 -2.12 11.05 -7.35
N PRO A 304 -2.90 11.33 -6.29
CA PRO A 304 -2.39 11.99 -5.08
C PRO A 304 -1.28 11.19 -4.36
N ASP A 305 -1.42 9.87 -4.21
CA ASP A 305 -0.36 9.00 -3.64
C ASP A 305 0.89 8.98 -4.52
N ALA A 306 0.74 8.92 -5.85
CA ALA A 306 1.86 8.97 -6.78
C ALA A 306 2.59 10.32 -6.71
N LEU A 307 1.84 11.42 -6.64
CA LEU A 307 2.38 12.77 -6.49
C LEU A 307 3.12 12.94 -5.15
N LEU A 308 2.53 12.50 -4.04
CA LEU A 308 3.15 12.47 -2.72
C LEU A 308 4.48 11.73 -2.76
N ARG A 309 4.50 10.49 -3.28
CA ARG A 309 5.71 9.67 -3.34
C ARG A 309 6.76 10.21 -4.31
N MET A 310 6.39 11.03 -5.29
CA MET A 310 7.34 11.79 -6.11
C MET A 310 7.93 12.97 -5.33
N ILE A 311 7.09 13.78 -4.69
CA ILE A 311 7.51 14.99 -3.95
C ILE A 311 8.39 14.61 -2.75
N LEU A 312 8.04 13.55 -2.00
CA LEU A 312 8.80 13.14 -0.81
C LEU A 312 10.21 12.57 -1.12
N ARG A 313 10.55 12.33 -2.39
CA ARG A 313 11.95 12.06 -2.80
C ARG A 313 12.82 13.33 -2.75
N LYS A 314 12.23 14.53 -2.74
CA LYS A 314 12.93 15.79 -2.44
C LYS A 314 13.27 15.82 -0.95
N SER A 315 14.49 16.23 -0.63
CA SER A 315 14.86 16.49 0.77
C SER A 315 13.98 17.61 1.36
N PRO A 316 13.73 17.62 2.68
CA PRO A 316 12.96 18.66 3.37
C PRO A 316 13.21 20.10 2.88
N GLY A 317 14.48 20.51 2.80
CA GLY A 317 14.88 21.87 2.39
C GLY A 317 14.77 22.18 0.89
N GLN A 318 14.33 21.23 0.06
CA GLN A 318 14.14 21.40 -1.39
C GLN A 318 12.66 21.45 -1.82
N ARG A 319 11.73 21.42 -0.85
CA ARG A 319 10.28 21.45 -1.09
C ARG A 319 9.80 22.89 -1.28
N THR A 320 8.98 23.14 -2.30
CA THR A 320 8.30 24.42 -2.51
C THR A 320 7.10 24.57 -1.57
N GLY A 321 6.46 25.75 -1.54
CA GLY A 321 5.18 25.93 -0.83
C GLY A 321 4.12 24.93 -1.30
N ASP A 322 3.93 24.83 -2.61
CA ASP A 322 3.01 23.89 -3.26
C ASP A 322 3.32 22.42 -2.89
N ASP A 323 4.60 22.04 -2.83
CA ASP A 323 5.01 20.70 -2.39
C ASP A 323 4.52 20.40 -0.96
N LEU A 324 4.65 21.38 -0.06
CA LEU A 324 4.25 21.24 1.34
C LEU A 324 2.72 21.19 1.51
N GLU A 325 1.96 21.93 0.70
CA GLU A 325 0.50 21.85 0.68
C GLU A 325 0.02 20.47 0.20
N ILE A 326 0.59 19.96 -0.90
CA ILE A 326 0.27 18.61 -1.42
C ILE A 326 0.61 17.53 -0.39
N ILE A 327 1.77 17.60 0.27
CA ILE A 327 2.11 16.65 1.34
C ILE A 327 1.08 16.76 2.47
N TYR A 328 0.78 17.97 2.95
CA TYR A 328 -0.16 18.20 4.05
C TYR A 328 -1.55 17.62 3.78
N ASP A 329 -2.10 17.84 2.57
CA ASP A 329 -3.42 17.34 2.20
C ASP A 329 -3.45 15.80 2.21
N GLU A 330 -2.38 15.13 1.81
CA GLU A 330 -2.28 13.67 1.92
C GLU A 330 -2.08 13.20 3.38
N LEU A 331 -1.34 13.94 4.21
CA LEU A 331 -1.21 13.63 5.65
C LEU A 331 -2.57 13.69 6.40
N LEU A 332 -3.58 14.42 5.88
CA LEU A 332 -4.94 14.40 6.44
C LEU A 332 -5.62 13.03 6.25
N HIS A 333 -5.32 12.32 5.16
CA HIS A 333 -5.91 11.02 4.81
C HIS A 333 -5.22 9.82 5.50
N ILE A 334 -4.00 10.01 6.01
CA ILE A 334 -3.25 8.97 6.74
C ILE A 334 -3.86 8.74 8.13
N LYS A 335 -4.56 7.61 8.31
CA LYS A 335 -5.21 7.25 9.58
C LYS A 335 -4.27 7.23 10.79
N ALA A 336 -3.00 6.86 10.61
CA ALA A 336 -2.00 6.91 11.69
C ALA A 336 -1.81 8.33 12.25
N LEU A 337 -1.98 9.37 11.41
CA LEU A 337 -1.87 10.78 11.77
C LEU A 337 -3.21 11.41 12.17
N ALA A 338 -4.34 10.70 12.09
CA ALA A 338 -5.67 11.27 12.32
C ALA A 338 -5.84 11.93 13.70
N HIS A 339 -5.10 11.43 14.70
CA HIS A 339 -5.10 11.93 16.08
C HIS A 339 -4.27 13.21 16.30
N LEU A 340 -3.49 13.65 15.30
CA LEU A 340 -2.66 14.86 15.37
C LEU A 340 -3.45 16.09 14.91
N SER A 341 -3.14 17.25 15.47
CA SER A 341 -3.73 18.52 15.05
C SER A 341 -3.31 18.90 13.63
N ASN A 342 -4.10 19.76 12.98
CA ASN A 342 -3.75 20.27 11.65
C ASN A 342 -2.46 21.11 11.67
N THR A 343 -2.14 21.77 12.79
CA THR A 343 -0.85 22.47 12.95
C THR A 343 0.31 21.49 12.93
N VAL A 344 0.27 20.42 13.74
CA VAL A 344 1.31 19.38 13.75
C VAL A 344 1.44 18.70 12.38
N LYS A 345 0.34 18.47 11.66
CA LYS A 345 0.41 17.92 10.29
C LYS A 345 1.08 18.87 9.29
N ARG A 346 0.91 20.19 9.41
CA ARG A 346 1.63 21.17 8.57
C ARG A 346 3.13 21.16 8.86
N GLU A 347 3.52 21.14 10.13
CA GLU A 347 4.93 21.01 10.51
C GLU A 347 5.53 19.68 10.02
N LEU A 348 4.80 18.57 10.17
CA LEU A 348 5.22 17.24 9.67
C LEU A 348 5.43 17.21 8.15
N ALA A 349 4.63 17.96 7.36
CA ALA A 349 4.82 18.02 5.91
C ALA A 349 6.21 18.56 5.52
N SER A 350 6.79 19.45 6.33
CA SER A 350 8.14 19.97 6.13
C SER A 350 9.24 18.94 6.42
N VAL A 351 9.06 18.07 7.43
CA VAL A 351 10.12 17.16 7.93
C VAL A 351 9.98 15.68 7.57
N VAL A 352 8.81 15.21 7.10
CA VAL A 352 8.58 13.78 6.80
C VAL A 352 9.50 13.27 5.68
N ILE A 353 10.04 12.05 5.83
CA ILE A 353 11.02 11.43 4.92
C ILE A 353 10.44 10.16 4.29
N PHE A 354 10.45 10.07 2.96
CA PHE A 354 10.07 8.84 2.27
C PHE A 354 11.26 7.90 2.13
N GLU A 355 11.11 6.68 2.63
CA GLU A 355 12.07 5.60 2.51
C GLU A 355 11.42 4.43 1.77
N SER A 356 12.19 3.66 0.98
CA SER A 356 11.65 2.50 0.28
C SER A 356 12.69 1.41 0.08
N HIS A 357 12.30 0.17 0.37
CA HIS A 357 13.19 -0.99 0.28
C HIS A 357 12.65 -1.95 -0.79
N ALA A 358 13.47 -2.28 -1.79
CA ALA A 358 13.06 -3.20 -2.85
C ALA A 358 12.99 -4.65 -2.35
N LYS A 359 14.06 -5.10 -1.66
CA LYS A 359 14.27 -6.49 -1.25
C LYS A 359 13.43 -6.88 -0.02
N ALA A 360 12.81 -8.05 -0.05
CA ALA A 360 12.31 -8.71 1.16
C ALA A 360 13.51 -9.10 2.07
N GLY A 361 13.26 -9.32 3.36
CA GLY A 361 14.31 -9.63 4.33
C GLY A 361 15.19 -8.45 4.77
N THR A 362 15.01 -7.24 4.18
CA THR A 362 15.72 -6.03 4.63
C THR A 362 15.31 -5.67 6.06
N VAL A 363 16.29 -5.60 6.97
CA VAL A 363 16.10 -5.12 8.35
C VAL A 363 16.05 -3.59 8.34
N LEU A 364 15.06 -2.99 9.02
CA LEU A 364 14.95 -1.53 9.17
C LEU A 364 15.79 -0.99 10.34
N PHE A 365 15.76 -1.71 11.46
CA PHE A 365 16.53 -1.46 12.68
C PHE A 365 16.53 -2.74 13.53
N ASN A 366 17.48 -2.88 14.45
CA ASN A 366 17.60 -4.01 15.37
C ASN A 366 17.12 -3.65 16.79
N GLN A 367 16.69 -4.65 17.56
CA GLN A 367 16.38 -4.46 18.98
C GLN A 367 17.65 -4.07 19.75
N GLY A 368 17.58 -2.99 20.54
CA GLY A 368 18.70 -2.43 21.30
C GLY A 368 19.45 -1.31 20.58
N GLU A 369 19.12 -0.98 19.33
CA GLU A 369 19.57 0.24 18.67
C GLU A 369 18.82 1.47 19.20
N GLU A 370 19.45 2.65 19.11
CA GLU A 370 18.85 3.92 19.53
C GLU A 370 17.70 4.32 18.58
N GLY A 371 16.51 4.53 19.15
CA GLY A 371 15.29 4.84 18.40
C GLY A 371 15.25 6.30 17.93
N THR A 372 15.76 6.58 16.73
CA THR A 372 15.80 7.94 16.15
C THR A 372 14.55 8.34 15.36
N SER A 373 13.59 7.43 15.13
CA SER A 373 12.59 7.64 14.08
C SER A 373 11.26 6.94 14.38
N TRP A 374 10.15 7.60 14.05
CA TRP A 374 8.81 7.01 14.01
C TRP A 374 8.47 6.57 12.58
N TYR A 375 7.66 5.53 12.43
CA TYR A 375 7.50 4.82 11.16
C TYR A 375 6.01 4.55 10.82
N ILE A 376 5.57 4.88 9.59
CA ILE A 376 4.18 4.71 9.11
C ILE A 376 4.13 3.92 7.80
N ILE A 377 3.30 2.88 7.69
CA ILE A 377 3.19 2.10 6.45
C ILE A 377 2.44 2.85 5.34
N LEU A 378 3.05 2.98 4.16
CA LEU A 378 2.32 3.28 2.91
C LEU A 378 2.08 2.04 2.04
N LYS A 379 3.12 1.23 1.74
CA LYS A 379 3.01 0.09 0.81
C LYS A 379 3.87 -1.12 1.22
N GLY A 380 3.22 -2.22 1.60
CA GLY A 380 3.83 -3.53 1.83
C GLY A 380 4.09 -3.88 3.31
N SER A 381 5.14 -4.67 3.58
CA SER A 381 5.37 -5.28 4.90
C SER A 381 6.82 -5.68 5.28
N VAL A 382 7.17 -5.51 6.57
CA VAL A 382 8.32 -6.12 7.31
C VAL A 382 7.81 -7.07 8.40
N ASN A 383 8.69 -7.70 9.18
CA ASN A 383 8.31 -8.42 10.39
C ASN A 383 8.87 -7.73 11.64
N VAL A 384 8.02 -7.39 12.64
CA VAL A 384 8.48 -7.05 14.00
C VAL A 384 9.00 -8.31 14.68
N VAL A 385 10.26 -8.35 15.11
CA VAL A 385 10.92 -9.51 15.76
C VAL A 385 11.52 -9.08 17.10
N ILE A 386 11.39 -9.91 18.14
CA ILE A 386 11.94 -9.66 19.48
C ILE A 386 12.78 -10.87 19.92
N TYR A 387 13.98 -10.61 20.46
CA TYR A 387 14.90 -11.65 20.93
C TYR A 387 14.27 -12.50 22.04
N GLY A 388 14.35 -13.83 21.91
CA GLY A 388 13.82 -14.78 22.91
C GLY A 388 12.29 -14.92 22.99
N LYS A 389 11.50 -14.01 22.42
CA LYS A 389 10.02 -14.10 22.32
C LYS A 389 9.58 -13.66 20.93
N VAL A 390 9.46 -14.61 20.00
CA VAL A 390 9.27 -14.25 18.59
C VAL A 390 7.83 -13.84 18.28
N LEU A 391 7.57 -12.55 18.46
CA LEU A 391 6.60 -11.84 17.62
C LEU A 391 7.11 -11.81 16.18
N TYR A 392 6.16 -11.78 15.24
CA TYR A 392 6.38 -11.62 13.81
C TYR A 392 5.13 -10.92 13.25
N ARG A 393 5.20 -9.71 12.67
CA ARG A 393 4.09 -9.14 11.85
C ARG A 393 4.46 -8.07 10.82
N GLN A 394 3.63 -8.11 9.77
CA GLN A 394 3.63 -7.55 8.42
C GLN A 394 3.49 -5.99 8.30
N ILE A 395 4.59 -5.19 8.26
CA ILE A 395 4.60 -3.68 8.33
C ILE A 395 5.71 -2.97 7.47
N ARG A 396 5.53 -2.32 6.28
CA ARG A 396 6.63 -1.57 5.57
C ARG A 396 6.49 -0.06 5.63
N CYS A 397 7.52 0.62 6.10
CA CYS A 397 7.39 1.97 6.64
C CYS A 397 7.86 3.12 5.72
N VAL A 398 7.35 4.31 6.04
CA VAL A 398 7.87 5.68 5.80
C VAL A 398 8.46 6.17 7.10
N ARG A 399 9.53 6.98 7.04
CA ARG A 399 10.34 7.39 8.20
C ARG A 399 10.04 8.84 8.59
N ILE A 400 9.88 9.10 9.88
CA ILE A 400 9.78 10.44 10.47
C ILE A 400 10.93 10.54 11.47
N ASP A 401 11.96 11.30 11.14
CA ASP A 401 13.16 11.43 11.97
C ASP A 401 12.98 12.45 13.11
N HIS A 402 13.49 12.11 14.29
CA HIS A 402 13.45 12.92 15.51
C HIS A 402 14.49 14.06 15.54
N THR A 403 14.91 14.61 14.39
CA THR A 403 15.74 15.84 14.37
C THR A 403 14.98 17.11 14.76
N CYS A 404 13.68 17.00 15.06
CA CYS A 404 12.90 18.04 15.73
C CYS A 404 12.96 17.86 17.26
N THR A 405 14.07 18.28 17.87
CA THR A 405 14.08 18.67 19.28
C THR A 405 13.08 19.81 19.50
N GLU A 406 12.31 19.74 20.60
CA GLU A 406 11.30 20.74 21.04
C GLU A 406 9.89 20.68 20.39
N MET A 407 9.20 19.54 20.48
CA MET A 407 7.71 19.51 20.46
C MET A 407 7.09 18.69 21.60
N GLN A 408 7.52 18.96 22.84
CA GLN A 408 6.75 18.64 24.05
C GLN A 408 6.80 19.81 25.06
N ARG A 409 5.82 20.71 24.95
CA ARG A 409 5.25 21.49 26.05
C ARG A 409 3.75 21.65 25.81
#